data_AF-A0A564WVE1-F1
#
_entry.id   AF-A0A564WVE1-F1
#
_cell.length_a   1.000
_cell.length_b   1.000
_cell.length_c   1.000
_cell.angle_alpha   90.00
_cell.angle_beta   90.00
_cell.angle_gamma   90.00
#
_symmetry.space_group_name_H-M   'P 1'
#
loop_
_entity.id
_entity.type
_entity.pdbx_description
1 polymer ?
#
loop_
_entity_poly.entity_id
_entity_poly.type
_entity_poly.pdbx_seq_one_letter_code
_entity_poly.pdbx_strand_id
1 'polypeptide(L)'
;MEENLGTFPVKAVIYSHSHVDHFGGVKGIVSEEEVQAGNVQVIAPEGFEKHAVSENIYAGTAMGRRASYQYGTMLEGGETGSLAIGIGMGQSKGRTSYISPTLEITQTGEKHTIDGVEIEFQLTPGTEAPAEMNFWIGSKNALWMAENCTGTLHNLYTLRGAQVRDGNAWAEYIMESLALYGDKADVVFQSHNWPHWGNDTIQEYMTNTAAVYKFINDQTLLYINEGYTETEIANMIQLPEELEKVWYTRQYYGTVSHNSKAVYEKYMGWYDGNPVHLAELTPSDYAQKLVEYFGDTDAVLEKAKEDFAKGEYQWVAQITNTLVFADPENTDARYLCADALEQLGYQAESGPWRSAYLCAAQELRNGTNTDDATRSSGNGDVFLHMTPDMILDYLGIFVDTTKIPDLTFTANIILPEGNYVLRVKNGVLLYQKDAQDPDADVTWNTKRAGLLAVVQKNAENVAALIEQEGDETCLTRLMDAVTVTSEYKYFNIIEP
;
A
#
# COMPACT_ATOMS: atom_id res chain seq x y z
N MET A 1 6.30 11.17 -26.70
CA MET A 1 5.11 11.88 -27.21
C MET A 1 5.52 12.94 -28.23
N GLU A 2 6.33 13.93 -27.84
CA GLU A 2 6.73 15.03 -28.73
C GLU A 2 7.34 14.59 -30.06
N GLU A 3 8.24 13.60 -30.04
CA GLU A 3 8.89 13.07 -31.25
C GLU A 3 7.90 12.51 -32.28
N ASN A 4 6.79 11.91 -31.84
CA ASN A 4 5.85 11.21 -32.71
C ASN A 4 4.59 12.02 -33.03
N LEU A 5 4.15 12.90 -32.13
CA LEU A 5 2.88 13.61 -32.24
C LEU A 5 3.05 15.14 -32.33
N GLY A 6 4.24 15.67 -32.01
CA GLY A 6 4.52 17.10 -31.89
C GLY A 6 4.46 17.60 -30.45
N THR A 7 5.04 18.79 -30.22
CA THR A 7 5.02 19.48 -28.93
C THR A 7 3.72 20.25 -28.75
N PHE A 8 2.95 19.89 -27.73
CA PHE A 8 1.73 20.59 -27.32
C PHE A 8 1.81 20.95 -25.83
N PRO A 9 1.32 22.13 -25.43
CA PRO A 9 1.31 22.50 -24.02
C PRO A 9 0.34 21.62 -23.24
N VAL A 10 0.77 21.11 -22.09
CA VAL A 10 -0.13 20.43 -21.15
C VAL A 10 -1.08 21.47 -20.56
N LYS A 11 -2.39 21.17 -20.54
CA LYS A 11 -3.44 22.05 -19.98
C LYS A 11 -4.05 21.51 -18.70
N ALA A 12 -4.05 20.19 -18.53
CA ALA A 12 -4.44 19.56 -17.30
C ALA A 12 -3.65 18.26 -17.08
N VAL A 13 -3.53 17.89 -15.81
CA VAL A 13 -3.09 16.59 -15.32
C VAL A 13 -4.24 16.03 -14.50
N ILE A 14 -4.62 14.78 -14.74
CA ILE A 14 -5.65 14.09 -13.98
C ILE A 14 -4.97 12.95 -13.21
N TYR A 15 -5.05 12.99 -11.88
CA TYR A 15 -4.69 11.85 -11.05
C TYR A 15 -5.91 10.94 -10.94
N SER A 16 -5.73 9.69 -11.35
CA SER A 16 -6.77 8.67 -11.30
C SER A 16 -7.23 8.37 -9.88
N HIS A 17 -6.24 8.16 -9.01
CA HIS A 17 -6.41 7.69 -7.65
C HIS A 17 -5.11 7.89 -6.86
N SER A 18 -5.17 7.69 -5.54
CA SER A 18 -4.14 8.11 -4.58
C SER A 18 -2.87 7.22 -4.49
N HIS A 19 -2.44 6.55 -5.56
CA HIS A 19 -1.20 5.75 -5.58
C HIS A 19 -0.06 6.40 -6.35
N VAL A 20 1.14 6.12 -5.86
CA VAL A 20 2.38 6.82 -6.23
C VAL A 20 2.77 6.65 -7.69
N ASP A 21 2.41 5.55 -8.32
CA ASP A 21 2.65 5.30 -9.75
C ASP A 21 1.75 6.13 -10.68
N HIS A 22 0.74 6.82 -10.14
CA HIS A 22 -0.21 7.63 -10.91
C HIS A 22 0.02 9.14 -10.75
N PHE A 23 0.70 9.56 -9.67
CA PHE A 23 1.06 10.97 -9.47
C PHE A 23 2.57 11.23 -9.36
N GLY A 24 3.38 10.20 -9.05
CA GLY A 24 4.79 10.33 -8.66
C GLY A 24 5.68 10.95 -9.72
N GLY A 25 5.28 10.90 -10.99
CA GLY A 25 6.01 11.48 -12.12
C GLY A 25 5.60 12.91 -12.49
N VAL A 26 4.68 13.56 -11.78
CA VAL A 26 4.03 14.80 -12.24
C VAL A 26 5.01 15.95 -12.54
N LYS A 27 6.08 16.12 -11.75
CA LYS A 27 7.08 17.17 -12.02
C LYS A 27 7.95 16.90 -13.25
N GLY A 28 7.83 15.72 -13.85
CA GLY A 28 8.43 15.39 -15.14
C GLY A 28 7.60 15.87 -16.34
N ILE A 29 6.34 16.26 -16.13
CA ILE A 29 5.42 16.71 -17.19
C ILE A 29 5.01 18.19 -17.07
N VAL A 30 4.89 18.72 -15.85
CA VAL A 30 4.49 20.12 -15.59
C VAL A 30 5.24 20.67 -14.38
N SER A 31 5.39 22.00 -14.29
CA SER A 31 5.99 22.67 -13.14
C SER A 31 4.93 23.12 -12.13
N GLU A 32 5.33 23.25 -10.87
CA GLU A 32 4.44 23.76 -9.82
C GLU A 32 4.09 25.24 -10.05
N GLU A 33 5.02 26.02 -10.61
CA GLU A 33 4.78 27.41 -11.01
C GLU A 33 3.71 27.52 -12.10
N GLU A 34 3.68 26.60 -13.08
CA GLU A 34 2.64 26.57 -14.11
C GLU A 34 1.25 26.31 -13.53
N VAL A 35 1.17 25.42 -12.54
CA VAL A 35 -0.06 25.11 -11.82
C VAL A 35 -0.52 26.30 -10.97
N GLN A 36 0.40 26.90 -10.20
CA GLN A 36 0.11 28.08 -9.37
C GLN A 36 -0.28 29.32 -10.19
N ALA A 37 0.28 29.47 -11.39
CA ALA A 37 -0.10 30.52 -12.33
C ALA A 37 -1.48 30.29 -12.97
N GLY A 38 -2.10 29.13 -12.78
CA GLY A 38 -3.37 28.75 -13.38
C GLY A 38 -3.26 28.34 -14.86
N ASN A 39 -2.05 28.07 -15.35
CA ASN A 39 -1.83 27.63 -16.74
C ASN A 39 -2.17 26.15 -16.94
N VAL A 40 -2.05 25.36 -15.87
CA VAL A 40 -2.32 23.92 -15.82
C VAL A 40 -3.24 23.62 -14.65
N GLN A 41 -4.29 22.84 -14.88
CA GLN A 41 -5.12 22.28 -13.81
C GLN A 41 -4.62 20.91 -13.36
N VAL A 42 -4.67 20.63 -12.05
CA VAL A 42 -4.41 19.30 -11.50
C VAL A 42 -5.71 18.80 -10.89
N ILE A 43 -6.24 17.71 -11.42
CA ILE A 43 -7.59 17.21 -11.10
C ILE A 43 -7.46 15.87 -10.41
N ALA A 44 -8.18 15.67 -9.32
CA ALA A 44 -8.15 14.43 -8.54
C ALA A 44 -9.53 14.12 -7.93
N PRO A 45 -9.81 12.88 -7.50
CA PRO A 45 -11.01 12.59 -6.72
C PRO A 45 -10.94 13.25 -5.34
N GLU A 46 -12.10 13.57 -4.76
CA GLU A 46 -12.21 14.06 -3.38
C GLU A 46 -11.44 13.15 -2.41
N GLY A 47 -10.71 13.77 -1.48
CA GLY A 47 -9.94 13.05 -0.45
C GLY A 47 -8.59 12.50 -0.93
N PHE A 48 -8.20 12.73 -2.19
CA PHE A 48 -6.95 12.26 -2.77
C PHE A 48 -5.72 12.59 -1.91
N GLU A 49 -5.53 13.85 -1.51
CA GLU A 49 -4.32 14.28 -0.77
C GLU A 49 -4.23 13.60 0.61
N LYS A 50 -5.37 13.46 1.29
CA LYS A 50 -5.46 12.73 2.57
C LYS A 50 -5.05 11.27 2.43
N HIS A 51 -5.50 10.60 1.37
CA HIS A 51 -5.20 9.20 1.15
C HIS A 51 -3.79 8.97 0.59
N ALA A 52 -3.28 9.89 -0.23
CA ALA A 52 -1.89 9.87 -0.67
C ALA A 52 -0.91 9.99 0.52
N VAL A 53 -1.25 10.79 1.53
CA VAL A 53 -0.47 10.88 2.79
C VAL A 53 -0.67 9.63 3.66
N SER A 54 -1.90 9.34 4.06
CA SER A 54 -2.17 8.29 5.06
C SER A 54 -1.75 6.89 4.61
N GLU A 55 -1.90 6.56 3.33
CA GLU A 55 -1.51 5.25 2.81
C GLU A 55 0.01 5.12 2.68
N ASN A 56 0.73 6.17 2.28
CA ASN A 56 2.15 6.06 1.93
C ASN A 56 3.10 6.46 3.07
N ILE A 57 2.64 7.28 4.03
CA ILE A 57 3.53 7.93 5.00
C ILE A 57 3.44 7.27 6.38
N TYR A 58 2.23 7.00 6.91
CA TYR A 58 2.05 6.59 8.30
C TYR A 58 2.72 5.25 8.65
N ALA A 59 2.65 4.26 7.74
CA ALA A 59 3.36 2.99 7.86
C ALA A 59 4.49 2.86 6.81
N GLY A 60 5.00 3.99 6.29
CA GLY A 60 5.87 4.03 5.11
C GLY A 60 7.17 3.23 5.23
N THR A 61 7.78 3.16 6.43
CA THR A 61 8.99 2.34 6.66
C THR A 61 8.69 0.85 6.49
N ALA A 62 7.60 0.37 7.11
CA ALA A 62 7.18 -1.02 7.03
C ALA A 62 6.73 -1.40 5.62
N MET A 63 5.89 -0.56 5.00
CA MET A 63 5.39 -0.77 3.65
C MET A 63 6.52 -0.73 2.62
N GLY A 64 7.46 0.21 2.73
CA GLY A 64 8.60 0.30 1.81
C GLY A 64 9.53 -0.92 1.88
N ARG A 65 9.75 -1.47 3.07
CA ARG A 65 10.51 -2.72 3.25
C ARG A 65 9.75 -3.91 2.67
N ARG A 66 8.46 -4.09 2.97
CA ARG A 66 7.64 -5.18 2.42
C ARG A 66 7.43 -5.07 0.90
N ALA A 67 7.38 -3.85 0.36
CA ALA A 67 7.30 -3.61 -1.08
C ALA A 67 8.50 -4.16 -1.84
N SER A 68 9.70 -4.24 -1.23
CA SER A 68 10.87 -4.86 -1.86
C SER A 68 10.66 -6.34 -2.18
N TYR A 69 9.93 -7.05 -1.32
CA TYR A 69 9.51 -8.43 -1.55
C TYR A 69 8.45 -8.50 -2.64
N GLN A 70 7.36 -7.72 -2.50
CA GLN A 70 6.25 -7.73 -3.47
C GLN A 70 6.70 -7.42 -4.91
N TYR A 71 7.61 -6.47 -5.09
CA TYR A 71 8.04 -6.03 -6.42
C TYR A 71 9.37 -6.66 -6.87
N GLY A 72 9.98 -7.51 -6.05
CA GLY A 72 11.22 -8.22 -6.42
C GLY A 72 12.38 -7.26 -6.73
N THR A 73 12.44 -6.11 -6.06
CA THR A 73 13.38 -5.01 -6.41
C THR A 73 14.85 -5.37 -6.18
N MET A 74 15.09 -6.44 -5.42
CA MET A 74 16.39 -7.02 -5.10
C MET A 74 16.77 -8.18 -6.03
N LEU A 75 15.86 -8.62 -6.90
CA LEU A 75 16.07 -9.75 -7.80
C LEU A 75 16.57 -9.25 -9.16
N GLU A 76 17.54 -9.96 -9.72
CA GLU A 76 17.92 -9.77 -11.12
C GLU A 76 16.80 -10.25 -12.04
N GLY A 77 16.61 -9.58 -13.18
CA GLY A 77 15.63 -9.98 -14.18
C GLY A 77 16.06 -11.26 -14.89
N GLY A 78 15.21 -12.28 -14.91
CA GLY A 78 15.54 -13.55 -15.57
C GLY A 78 14.57 -14.68 -15.23
N GLU A 79 14.75 -15.83 -15.89
CA GLU A 79 13.90 -17.02 -15.73
C GLU A 79 13.86 -17.56 -14.28
N THR A 80 14.93 -17.35 -13.52
CA THR A 80 15.04 -17.71 -12.10
C THR A 80 14.85 -16.51 -11.15
N GLY A 81 14.63 -15.31 -11.68
CA GLY A 81 14.56 -14.06 -10.93
C GLY A 81 13.24 -13.31 -11.12
N SER A 82 13.30 -11.98 -11.13
CA SER A 82 12.12 -11.13 -11.33
C SER A 82 11.57 -11.24 -12.75
N LEU A 83 10.24 -11.22 -12.84
CA LEU A 83 9.44 -11.19 -14.06
C LEU A 83 8.43 -10.04 -13.95
N ALA A 84 7.47 -9.96 -14.88
CA ALA A 84 6.35 -9.02 -14.77
C ALA A 84 5.55 -9.25 -13.49
N ILE A 85 5.02 -8.16 -12.93
CA ILE A 85 4.21 -8.14 -11.70
C ILE A 85 2.70 -8.09 -11.99
N GLY A 86 2.27 -8.57 -13.16
CA GLY A 86 0.87 -8.55 -13.61
C GLY A 86 0.42 -7.22 -14.22
N ILE A 87 0.41 -6.14 -13.44
CA ILE A 87 0.01 -4.80 -13.94
C ILE A 87 1.12 -4.11 -14.75
N GLY A 88 2.37 -4.57 -14.63
CA GLY A 88 3.50 -4.00 -15.35
C GLY A 88 4.79 -4.82 -15.18
N MET A 89 5.92 -4.26 -15.62
CA MET A 89 7.22 -4.94 -15.53
C MET A 89 7.92 -4.78 -14.17
N GLY A 90 7.50 -3.81 -13.36
CA GLY A 90 8.14 -3.47 -12.08
C GLY A 90 8.05 -1.97 -11.79
N GLN A 91 8.59 -1.55 -10.65
CA GLN A 91 8.62 -0.13 -10.27
C GLN A 91 9.80 0.60 -10.89
N SER A 92 9.59 1.87 -11.27
CA SER A 92 10.70 2.74 -11.65
C SER A 92 11.58 3.08 -10.42
N LYS A 93 12.87 3.32 -10.64
CA LYS A 93 13.84 3.75 -9.60
C LYS A 93 14.09 5.26 -9.60
N GLY A 94 13.15 6.02 -10.19
CA GLY A 94 13.27 7.46 -10.36
C GLY A 94 12.97 8.27 -9.10
N ARG A 95 12.85 9.59 -9.25
CA ARG A 95 12.41 10.48 -8.17
C ARG A 95 10.90 10.58 -8.15
N THR A 96 10.31 10.35 -6.98
CA THR A 96 8.89 10.60 -6.71
C THR A 96 8.66 12.09 -6.45
N SER A 97 7.66 12.66 -7.10
CA SER A 97 7.23 14.04 -7.00
C SER A 97 5.72 14.13 -6.76
N TYR A 98 5.26 15.30 -6.36
CA TYR A 98 3.85 15.56 -6.08
C TYR A 98 3.54 17.04 -6.33
N ILE A 99 2.32 17.32 -6.81
CA ILE A 99 1.73 18.65 -6.90
C ILE A 99 0.28 18.50 -6.44
N SER A 100 -0.14 19.31 -5.47
CA SER A 100 -1.51 19.27 -4.92
C SER A 100 -2.56 19.51 -6.02
N PRO A 101 -3.71 18.81 -5.96
CA PRO A 101 -4.83 19.08 -6.85
C PRO A 101 -5.31 20.53 -6.75
N THR A 102 -5.65 21.13 -7.89
CA THR A 102 -6.32 22.44 -7.96
C THR A 102 -7.83 22.32 -8.14
N LEU A 103 -8.31 21.11 -8.47
CA LEU A 103 -9.72 20.76 -8.59
C LEU A 103 -9.94 19.35 -8.03
N GLU A 104 -10.87 19.22 -7.11
CA GLU A 104 -11.37 17.93 -6.63
C GLU A 104 -12.72 17.63 -7.26
N ILE A 105 -12.89 16.40 -7.75
CA ILE A 105 -14.18 15.87 -8.19
C ILE A 105 -14.91 15.33 -6.97
N THR A 106 -16.13 15.80 -6.73
CA THR A 106 -16.87 15.57 -5.46
C THR A 106 -18.12 14.73 -5.62
N GLN A 107 -18.54 14.44 -6.86
CA GLN A 107 -19.71 13.60 -7.12
C GLN A 107 -19.65 12.92 -8.48
N THR A 108 -20.28 11.76 -8.59
CA THR A 108 -20.51 11.08 -9.88
C THR A 108 -21.43 11.91 -10.78
N GLY A 109 -21.09 11.96 -12.07
CA GLY A 109 -21.79 12.77 -13.07
C GLY A 109 -21.31 14.22 -13.15
N GLU A 110 -20.33 14.62 -12.31
CA GLU A 110 -19.67 15.91 -12.44
C GLU A 110 -18.95 16.02 -13.78
N LYS A 111 -19.08 17.17 -14.44
CA LYS A 111 -18.54 17.41 -15.79
C LYS A 111 -17.64 18.62 -15.83
N HIS A 112 -16.49 18.48 -16.48
CA HIS A 112 -15.58 19.59 -16.75
C HIS A 112 -15.18 19.58 -18.21
N THR A 113 -15.11 20.78 -18.81
CA THR A 113 -14.55 20.94 -20.15
C THR A 113 -13.11 21.43 -20.04
N ILE A 114 -12.16 20.62 -20.50
CA ILE A 114 -10.73 20.90 -20.44
C ILE A 114 -10.23 20.99 -21.89
N ASP A 115 -9.70 22.14 -22.26
CA ASP A 115 -9.19 22.41 -23.62
C ASP A 115 -10.17 21.99 -24.74
N GLY A 116 -11.47 22.22 -24.52
CA GLY A 116 -12.54 21.89 -25.47
C GLY A 116 -13.04 20.44 -25.44
N VAL A 117 -12.52 19.60 -24.54
CA VAL A 117 -12.99 18.22 -24.33
C VAL A 117 -13.81 18.15 -23.05
N GLU A 118 -15.10 17.82 -23.16
CA GLU A 118 -15.94 17.53 -21.99
C GLU A 118 -15.64 16.13 -21.46
N ILE A 119 -15.39 16.05 -20.15
CA ILE A 119 -15.13 14.82 -19.41
C ILE A 119 -16.17 14.72 -18.30
N GLU A 120 -16.82 13.56 -18.19
CA GLU A 120 -17.77 13.23 -17.13
C GLU A 120 -17.12 12.22 -16.19
N PHE A 121 -17.11 12.51 -14.89
CA PHE A 121 -16.41 11.71 -13.89
C PHE A 121 -17.37 10.83 -13.09
N GLN A 122 -16.89 9.69 -12.61
CA GLN A 122 -17.58 8.81 -11.66
C GLN A 122 -16.65 8.55 -10.49
N LEU A 123 -17.06 8.91 -9.27
CA LEU A 123 -16.28 8.57 -8.08
C LEU A 123 -16.48 7.09 -7.74
N THR A 124 -15.39 6.41 -7.42
CA THR A 124 -15.38 4.98 -7.05
C THR A 124 -14.52 4.73 -5.80
N PRO A 125 -14.79 5.42 -4.67
CA PRO A 125 -13.95 5.33 -3.47
C PRO A 125 -13.99 3.94 -2.84
N GLY A 126 -12.83 3.49 -2.32
CA GLY A 126 -12.70 2.22 -1.60
C GLY A 126 -12.57 0.97 -2.48
N THR A 127 -12.34 1.18 -3.79
CA THR A 127 -12.10 0.14 -4.79
C THR A 127 -10.61 -0.20 -4.84
N GLU A 128 -9.88 0.16 -5.90
CA GLU A 128 -8.43 -0.04 -5.94
C GLU A 128 -7.75 0.93 -4.95
N ALA A 129 -8.20 2.18 -4.88
CA ALA A 129 -7.75 3.12 -3.87
C ALA A 129 -8.90 3.69 -3.01
N PRO A 130 -8.59 4.23 -1.82
CA PRO A 130 -9.59 4.93 -1.01
C PRO A 130 -10.21 6.14 -1.74
N ALA A 131 -9.41 6.86 -2.53
CA ALA A 131 -9.85 7.95 -3.40
C ALA A 131 -9.52 7.59 -4.85
N GLU A 132 -10.54 7.30 -5.64
CA GLU A 132 -10.44 6.88 -7.04
C GLU A 132 -11.66 7.34 -7.82
N MET A 133 -11.48 7.54 -9.12
CA MET A 133 -12.56 7.88 -10.03
C MET A 133 -12.32 7.29 -11.40
N ASN A 134 -13.39 6.94 -12.12
CA ASN A 134 -13.41 6.69 -13.57
C ASN A 134 -13.79 7.97 -14.33
N PHE A 135 -13.64 7.97 -15.66
CA PHE A 135 -14.17 9.05 -16.48
C PHE A 135 -14.60 8.62 -17.89
N TRP A 136 -15.53 9.38 -18.45
CA TRP A 136 -16.11 9.18 -19.77
C TRP A 136 -15.84 10.39 -20.67
N ILE A 137 -15.36 10.12 -21.89
CA ILE A 137 -15.17 11.12 -22.94
C ILE A 137 -16.20 10.90 -24.04
N GLY A 138 -17.36 11.56 -23.89
CA GLY A 138 -18.50 11.36 -24.80
C GLY A 138 -18.22 11.70 -26.26
N SER A 139 -17.38 12.71 -26.54
CA SER A 139 -16.99 13.07 -27.90
C SER A 139 -16.15 12.01 -28.62
N LYS A 140 -15.66 11.00 -27.88
CA LYS A 140 -14.80 9.91 -28.37
C LYS A 140 -15.40 8.53 -28.14
N ASN A 141 -16.57 8.45 -27.51
CA ASN A 141 -17.14 7.20 -27.03
C ASN A 141 -16.13 6.34 -26.24
N ALA A 142 -15.28 6.99 -25.44
CA ALA A 142 -14.16 6.35 -24.77
C ALA A 142 -14.34 6.35 -23.25
N LEU A 143 -14.32 5.17 -22.65
CA LEU A 143 -14.46 4.95 -21.21
C LEU A 143 -13.11 4.64 -20.59
N TRP A 144 -12.69 5.46 -19.64
CA TRP A 144 -11.49 5.21 -18.86
C TRP A 144 -11.86 4.69 -17.48
N MET A 145 -11.36 3.50 -17.14
CA MET A 145 -11.75 2.71 -15.97
C MET A 145 -10.69 2.69 -14.86
N ALA A 146 -9.93 3.77 -14.73
CA ALA A 146 -8.95 3.93 -13.66
C ALA A 146 -8.06 2.71 -13.48
N GLU A 147 -7.99 2.19 -12.27
CA GLU A 147 -7.44 0.86 -12.00
C GLU A 147 -8.52 -0.12 -11.51
N ASN A 148 -9.79 0.30 -11.58
CA ASN A 148 -10.95 -0.54 -11.34
C ASN A 148 -11.01 -1.74 -12.29
N CYS A 149 -10.49 -1.58 -13.50
CA CYS A 149 -10.35 -2.64 -14.50
C CYS A 149 -8.90 -2.67 -15.00
N THR A 150 -8.32 -3.87 -15.13
CA THR A 150 -6.96 -4.07 -15.65
C THR A 150 -6.88 -5.36 -16.48
N GLY A 151 -5.68 -5.78 -16.87
CA GLY A 151 -5.42 -7.07 -17.51
C GLY A 151 -5.15 -8.22 -16.54
N THR A 152 -5.58 -8.12 -15.28
CA THR A 152 -5.37 -9.11 -14.21
C THR A 152 -6.47 -9.01 -13.14
N LEU A 153 -6.64 -10.06 -12.33
CA LEU A 153 -7.25 -9.91 -11.00
C LEU A 153 -6.36 -8.97 -10.17
N HIS A 154 -6.93 -7.91 -9.60
CA HIS A 154 -6.22 -6.98 -8.73
C HIS A 154 -6.32 -7.38 -7.26
N ASN A 155 -5.57 -6.67 -6.42
CA ASN A 155 -5.52 -6.89 -4.98
C ASN A 155 -6.74 -6.28 -4.29
N LEU A 156 -7.45 -7.07 -3.49
CA LEU A 156 -8.28 -6.57 -2.39
C LEU A 156 -7.43 -6.26 -1.14
N TYR A 157 -6.23 -6.85 -1.08
CA TYR A 157 -5.18 -6.52 -0.14
C TYR A 157 -3.81 -6.70 -0.80
N THR A 158 -2.98 -5.66 -0.76
CA THR A 158 -1.64 -5.68 -1.35
C THR A 158 -0.62 -6.23 -0.34
N LEU A 159 0.29 -7.11 -0.77
CA LEU A 159 1.24 -7.80 0.12
C LEU A 159 2.19 -6.83 0.87
N ARG A 160 2.48 -5.66 0.28
CA ARG A 160 3.25 -4.58 0.91
C ARG A 160 2.59 -4.02 2.16
N GLY A 161 1.30 -4.29 2.36
CA GLY A 161 0.47 -3.79 3.44
C GLY A 161 -0.32 -2.56 2.99
N ALA A 162 -1.62 -2.55 3.26
CA ALA A 162 -2.54 -1.43 3.13
C ALA A 162 -3.81 -1.74 3.94
N GLN A 163 -4.76 -0.81 3.96
CA GLN A 163 -6.12 -1.14 4.38
C GLN A 163 -6.77 -2.10 3.38
N VAL A 164 -7.67 -2.94 3.86
CA VAL A 164 -8.43 -3.86 3.00
C VAL A 164 -9.44 -3.08 2.15
N ARG A 165 -9.53 -3.44 0.87
CA ARG A 165 -10.43 -2.86 -0.13
C ARG A 165 -11.78 -3.58 -0.17
N ASP A 166 -12.80 -2.94 -0.75
CA ASP A 166 -14.15 -3.49 -0.83
C ASP A 166 -14.44 -4.18 -2.16
N GLY A 167 -14.31 -5.51 -2.20
CA GLY A 167 -14.64 -6.28 -3.41
C GLY A 167 -16.11 -6.19 -3.84
N ASN A 168 -17.05 -5.98 -2.92
CA ASN A 168 -18.45 -5.80 -3.28
C ASN A 168 -18.70 -4.43 -3.92
N ALA A 169 -18.23 -3.37 -3.28
CA ALA A 169 -18.35 -2.01 -3.83
C ALA A 169 -17.62 -1.88 -5.17
N TRP A 170 -16.47 -2.54 -5.33
CA TRP A 170 -15.72 -2.58 -6.58
C TRP A 170 -16.53 -3.19 -7.72
N ALA A 171 -17.18 -4.33 -7.49
CA ALA A 171 -18.09 -4.91 -8.47
C ALA A 171 -19.27 -3.97 -8.80
N GLU A 172 -19.85 -3.33 -7.80
CA GLU A 172 -20.96 -2.38 -7.97
C GLU A 172 -20.56 -1.17 -8.83
N TYR A 173 -19.39 -0.56 -8.57
CA TYR A 173 -18.93 0.59 -9.35
C TYR A 173 -18.60 0.25 -10.80
N ILE A 174 -18.04 -0.94 -11.08
CA ILE A 174 -17.83 -1.40 -12.46
C ILE A 174 -19.17 -1.56 -13.18
N MET A 175 -20.16 -2.16 -12.51
CA MET A 175 -21.49 -2.33 -13.09
C MET A 175 -22.23 -0.99 -13.26
N GLU A 176 -22.01 -0.02 -12.38
CA GLU A 176 -22.49 1.36 -12.55
C GLU A 176 -21.87 2.02 -13.79
N SER A 177 -20.55 1.92 -13.98
CA SER A 177 -19.88 2.42 -15.21
C SER A 177 -20.48 1.79 -16.47
N LEU A 178 -20.71 0.47 -16.42
CA LEU A 178 -21.29 -0.26 -17.53
C LEU A 178 -22.73 0.20 -17.82
N ALA A 179 -23.54 0.44 -16.78
CA ALA A 179 -24.90 0.94 -16.94
C ALA A 179 -24.96 2.37 -17.51
N LEU A 180 -24.01 3.25 -17.12
CA LEU A 180 -23.97 4.64 -17.57
C LEU A 180 -23.45 4.78 -19.01
N TYR A 181 -22.43 4.00 -19.36
CA TYR A 181 -21.60 4.24 -20.54
C TYR A 181 -21.44 3.02 -21.46
N GLY A 182 -21.72 1.80 -20.97
CA GLY A 182 -21.47 0.54 -21.68
C GLY A 182 -22.03 0.52 -23.09
N ASP A 183 -23.33 0.81 -23.28
CA ASP A 183 -24.00 0.82 -24.60
C ASP A 183 -23.46 1.86 -25.59
N LYS A 184 -22.68 2.84 -25.12
CA LYS A 184 -22.14 3.94 -25.91
C LYS A 184 -20.66 3.78 -26.19
N ALA A 185 -19.95 2.97 -25.40
CA ALA A 185 -18.51 2.86 -25.47
C ALA A 185 -18.05 2.10 -26.72
N ASP A 186 -17.16 2.72 -27.48
CA ASP A 186 -16.42 2.10 -28.59
C ASP A 186 -15.11 1.47 -28.08
N VAL A 187 -14.56 2.02 -26.99
CA VAL A 187 -13.33 1.56 -26.33
C VAL A 187 -13.41 1.75 -24.82
N VAL A 188 -12.88 0.76 -24.09
CA VAL A 188 -12.53 0.87 -22.68
C VAL A 188 -11.01 0.79 -22.53
N PHE A 189 -10.44 1.67 -21.70
CA PHE A 189 -9.01 1.71 -21.39
C PHE A 189 -8.79 2.09 -19.93
N GLN A 190 -7.58 1.94 -19.43
CA GLN A 190 -7.29 2.01 -17.99
C GLN A 190 -5.83 2.41 -17.74
N SER A 191 -5.43 2.55 -16.48
CA SER A 191 -4.09 3.00 -16.08
C SER A 191 -2.96 2.03 -16.45
N HIS A 192 -3.21 0.72 -16.42
CA HIS A 192 -2.24 -0.35 -16.73
C HIS A 192 -2.71 -1.29 -17.86
N ASN A 193 -1.79 -2.06 -18.42
CA ASN A 193 -2.07 -3.04 -19.49
C ASN A 193 -2.53 -2.42 -20.83
N TRP A 194 -3.62 -2.88 -21.45
CA TRP A 194 -4.01 -2.51 -22.82
C TRP A 194 -5.54 -2.32 -22.99
N PRO A 195 -6.01 -1.54 -23.99
CA PRO A 195 -7.44 -1.27 -24.18
C PRO A 195 -8.22 -2.46 -24.74
N HIS A 196 -9.55 -2.39 -24.64
CA HIS A 196 -10.49 -3.32 -25.28
C HIS A 196 -11.49 -2.55 -26.15
N TRP A 197 -11.76 -3.06 -27.36
CA TRP A 197 -12.60 -2.39 -28.37
C TRP A 197 -13.85 -3.19 -28.73
N GLY A 198 -14.91 -2.45 -29.04
CA GLY A 198 -16.19 -2.99 -29.47
C GLY A 198 -17.12 -3.28 -28.30
N ASN A 199 -18.40 -2.97 -28.49
CA ASN A 199 -19.40 -2.97 -27.42
C ASN A 199 -19.52 -4.32 -26.71
N ASP A 200 -19.67 -5.41 -27.47
CA ASP A 200 -19.80 -6.76 -26.92
C ASP A 200 -18.58 -7.15 -26.05
N THR A 201 -17.36 -6.83 -26.54
CA THR A 201 -16.12 -7.05 -25.79
C THR A 201 -16.09 -6.26 -24.49
N ILE A 202 -16.54 -5.01 -24.50
CA ILE A 202 -16.56 -4.13 -23.32
C ILE A 202 -17.54 -4.67 -22.29
N GLN A 203 -18.74 -5.05 -22.73
CA GLN A 203 -19.77 -5.65 -21.88
C GLN A 203 -19.26 -6.92 -21.20
N GLU A 204 -18.65 -7.84 -21.96
CA GLU A 204 -18.06 -9.07 -21.44
C GLU A 204 -16.87 -8.80 -20.50
N TYR A 205 -15.95 -7.91 -20.91
CA TYR A 205 -14.78 -7.54 -20.12
C TYR A 205 -15.15 -7.01 -18.73
N MET A 206 -16.03 -6.01 -18.68
CA MET A 206 -16.43 -5.37 -17.43
C MET A 206 -17.30 -6.29 -16.58
N THR A 207 -18.21 -7.05 -17.20
CA THR A 207 -19.06 -8.01 -16.47
C THR A 207 -18.23 -9.12 -15.84
N ASN A 208 -17.28 -9.72 -16.58
CA ASN A 208 -16.39 -10.75 -16.05
C ASN A 208 -15.52 -10.20 -14.91
N THR A 209 -14.99 -8.98 -15.06
CA THR A 209 -14.18 -8.33 -14.01
C THR A 209 -15.01 -8.10 -12.74
N ALA A 210 -16.22 -7.54 -12.85
CA ALA A 210 -17.12 -7.35 -11.71
C ALA A 210 -17.52 -8.68 -11.06
N ALA A 211 -17.82 -9.70 -11.87
CA ALA A 211 -18.22 -11.02 -11.39
C ALA A 211 -17.14 -11.68 -10.52
N VAL A 212 -15.85 -11.55 -10.87
CA VAL A 212 -14.74 -12.11 -10.10
C VAL A 212 -14.63 -11.46 -8.71
N TYR A 213 -14.69 -10.12 -8.62
CA TYR A 213 -14.66 -9.45 -7.32
C TYR A 213 -15.88 -9.80 -6.45
N LYS A 214 -17.07 -9.80 -7.05
CA LYS A 214 -18.31 -10.17 -6.37
C LYS A 214 -18.28 -11.61 -5.88
N PHE A 215 -17.77 -12.53 -6.70
CA PHE A 215 -17.60 -13.94 -6.34
C PHE A 215 -16.69 -14.10 -5.13
N ILE A 216 -15.51 -13.48 -5.14
CA ILE A 216 -14.55 -13.59 -4.03
C ILE A 216 -15.19 -13.06 -2.75
N ASN A 217 -15.87 -11.91 -2.81
CA ASN A 217 -16.57 -11.36 -1.66
C ASN A 217 -17.66 -12.32 -1.13
N ASP A 218 -18.58 -12.73 -1.99
CA ASP A 218 -19.79 -13.43 -1.58
C ASP A 218 -19.50 -14.87 -1.14
N GLN A 219 -18.62 -15.58 -1.84
CA GLN A 219 -18.27 -16.94 -1.46
C GLN A 219 -17.39 -16.96 -0.22
N THR A 220 -16.52 -15.97 -0.01
CA THR A 220 -15.81 -15.86 1.27
C THR A 220 -16.79 -15.66 2.42
N LEU A 221 -17.75 -14.74 2.28
CA LEU A 221 -18.77 -14.52 3.30
C LEU A 221 -19.65 -15.75 3.52
N LEU A 222 -19.98 -16.51 2.47
CA LEU A 222 -20.67 -17.78 2.61
C LEU A 222 -19.88 -18.74 3.49
N TYR A 223 -18.60 -18.96 3.19
CA TYR A 223 -17.76 -19.90 3.94
C TYR A 223 -17.45 -19.43 5.37
N ILE A 224 -17.35 -18.12 5.62
CA ILE A 224 -17.32 -17.58 6.99
C ILE A 224 -18.57 -17.99 7.76
N ASN A 225 -19.75 -17.85 7.14
CA ASN A 225 -21.01 -18.24 7.78
C ASN A 225 -21.15 -19.76 7.95
N GLU A 226 -20.43 -20.57 7.18
CA GLU A 226 -20.30 -22.02 7.37
C GLU A 226 -19.28 -22.40 8.46
N GLY A 227 -18.55 -21.42 9.00
CA GLY A 227 -17.62 -21.59 10.11
C GLY A 227 -16.17 -21.87 9.68
N TYR A 228 -15.83 -21.69 8.40
CA TYR A 228 -14.45 -21.81 7.94
C TYR A 228 -13.62 -20.58 8.32
N THR A 229 -12.36 -20.83 8.69
CA THR A 229 -11.38 -19.81 9.03
C THR A 229 -10.71 -19.20 7.80
N GLU A 230 -10.01 -18.08 7.99
CA GLU A 230 -9.31 -17.33 6.95
C GLU A 230 -8.43 -18.22 6.03
N THR A 231 -7.61 -19.07 6.64
CA THR A 231 -6.69 -19.95 5.91
C THR A 231 -7.40 -21.14 5.26
N GLU A 232 -8.45 -21.69 5.86
CA GLU A 232 -9.24 -22.74 5.22
C GLU A 232 -9.94 -22.23 3.96
N ILE A 233 -10.57 -21.05 4.05
CA ILE A 233 -11.24 -20.42 2.91
C ILE A 233 -10.26 -20.19 1.77
N ALA A 234 -9.10 -19.60 2.06
CA ALA A 234 -8.06 -19.29 1.06
C ALA A 234 -7.50 -20.52 0.32
N ASN A 235 -7.67 -21.73 0.87
CA ASN A 235 -7.25 -22.99 0.27
C ASN A 235 -8.39 -23.77 -0.41
N MET A 236 -9.66 -23.44 -0.13
CA MET A 236 -10.83 -24.11 -0.73
C MET A 236 -11.48 -23.31 -1.86
N ILE A 237 -11.43 -21.98 -1.79
CA ILE A 237 -12.13 -21.10 -2.75
C ILE A 237 -11.47 -21.18 -4.12
N GLN A 238 -12.27 -21.42 -5.15
CA GLN A 238 -11.83 -21.48 -6.55
C GLN A 238 -12.86 -20.76 -7.41
N LEU A 239 -12.42 -20.02 -8.43
CA LEU A 239 -13.36 -19.40 -9.36
C LEU A 239 -14.14 -20.50 -10.11
N PRO A 240 -15.39 -20.21 -10.52
CA PRO A 240 -16.09 -21.04 -11.48
C PRO A 240 -15.24 -21.23 -12.74
N GLU A 241 -15.27 -22.42 -13.33
CA GLU A 241 -14.40 -22.82 -14.44
C GLU A 241 -14.36 -21.81 -15.60
N GLU A 242 -15.51 -21.22 -15.93
CA GLU A 242 -15.60 -20.24 -17.02
C GLU A 242 -14.94 -18.89 -16.67
N LEU A 243 -15.01 -18.44 -15.41
CA LEU A 243 -14.31 -17.23 -14.97
C LEU A 243 -12.80 -17.46 -14.80
N GLU A 244 -12.41 -18.67 -14.39
CA GLU A 244 -10.99 -19.05 -14.26
C GLU A 244 -10.27 -19.00 -15.62
N LYS A 245 -10.96 -19.27 -16.74
CA LYS A 245 -10.38 -19.24 -18.10
C LYS A 245 -10.17 -17.82 -18.66
N VAL A 246 -10.71 -16.79 -18.02
CA VAL A 246 -10.67 -15.41 -18.52
C VAL A 246 -9.30 -14.79 -18.25
N TRP A 247 -8.53 -14.55 -19.32
CA TRP A 247 -7.13 -14.08 -19.24
C TRP A 247 -6.94 -12.79 -18.44
N TYR A 248 -7.81 -11.79 -18.65
CA TYR A 248 -7.69 -10.48 -17.98
C TYR A 248 -8.18 -10.48 -16.53
N THR A 249 -8.63 -11.62 -16.00
CA THR A 249 -8.91 -11.83 -14.57
C THR A 249 -8.07 -12.95 -13.97
N ARG A 250 -7.03 -13.41 -14.68
CA ARG A 250 -6.05 -14.34 -14.11
C ARG A 250 -5.27 -13.68 -12.99
N GLN A 251 -4.69 -14.51 -12.14
CA GLN A 251 -4.15 -14.13 -10.83
C GLN A 251 -2.72 -13.57 -10.92
N TYR A 252 -2.43 -12.66 -11.87
CA TYR A 252 -1.07 -12.17 -12.12
C TYR A 252 -0.59 -11.13 -11.11
N TYR A 253 -1.51 -10.40 -10.47
CA TYR A 253 -1.22 -9.43 -9.42
C TYR A 253 -1.88 -9.88 -8.11
N GLY A 254 -3.21 -9.71 -8.02
CA GLY A 254 -4.04 -10.29 -6.98
C GLY A 254 -4.26 -11.78 -7.17
N THR A 255 -4.60 -12.47 -6.09
CA THR A 255 -4.98 -13.90 -6.12
C THR A 255 -6.31 -14.08 -5.42
N VAL A 256 -7.11 -15.05 -5.87
CA VAL A 256 -8.34 -15.47 -5.20
C VAL A 256 -8.03 -15.83 -3.74
N SER A 257 -6.91 -16.52 -3.50
CA SER A 257 -6.47 -16.95 -2.17
C SER A 257 -6.24 -15.78 -1.21
N HIS A 258 -5.35 -14.83 -1.51
CA HIS A 258 -5.14 -13.71 -0.57
C HIS A 258 -6.28 -12.67 -0.61
N ASN A 259 -7.07 -12.59 -1.69
CA ASN A 259 -8.22 -11.71 -1.72
C ASN A 259 -9.37 -12.24 -0.86
N SER A 260 -9.56 -13.55 -0.74
CA SER A 260 -10.51 -14.12 0.23
C SER A 260 -10.06 -13.87 1.67
N LYS A 261 -8.74 -13.94 1.93
CA LYS A 261 -8.17 -13.54 3.22
C LYS A 261 -8.47 -12.08 3.56
N ALA A 262 -8.30 -11.19 2.59
CA ALA A 262 -8.65 -9.79 2.74
C ALA A 262 -10.13 -9.61 3.11
N VAL A 263 -11.03 -10.27 2.39
CA VAL A 263 -12.47 -10.23 2.71
C VAL A 263 -12.72 -10.76 4.12
N TYR A 264 -12.10 -11.87 4.53
CA TYR A 264 -12.20 -12.38 5.90
C TYR A 264 -11.77 -11.32 6.92
N GLU A 265 -10.58 -10.76 6.79
CA GLU A 265 -10.03 -9.73 7.68
C GLU A 265 -10.94 -8.50 7.78
N LYS A 266 -11.56 -8.08 6.66
CA LYS A 266 -12.50 -6.96 6.66
C LYS A 266 -13.72 -7.18 7.55
N TYR A 267 -14.26 -8.40 7.58
CA TYR A 267 -15.50 -8.70 8.27
C TYR A 267 -15.30 -9.31 9.66
N MET A 268 -14.24 -10.08 9.86
CA MET A 268 -13.97 -10.84 11.08
C MET A 268 -12.74 -10.34 11.85
N GLY A 269 -11.85 -9.59 11.19
CA GLY A 269 -10.52 -9.24 11.72
C GLY A 269 -9.60 -10.46 11.86
N TRP A 270 -8.55 -10.28 12.66
CA TRP A 270 -7.44 -11.24 12.79
C TRP A 270 -7.78 -12.52 13.55
N TYR A 271 -8.81 -12.51 14.40
CA TYR A 271 -9.11 -13.62 15.30
C TYR A 271 -10.00 -14.66 14.62
N ASP A 272 -9.51 -15.89 14.53
CA ASP A 272 -10.17 -17.00 13.83
C ASP A 272 -11.29 -17.70 14.63
N GLY A 273 -11.53 -17.28 15.87
CA GLY A 273 -12.52 -17.89 16.75
C GLY A 273 -11.96 -18.96 17.69
N ASN A 274 -10.72 -19.43 17.49
CA ASN A 274 -10.07 -20.42 18.35
C ASN A 274 -9.27 -19.75 19.48
N PRO A 275 -9.63 -19.94 20.77
CA PRO A 275 -8.97 -19.26 21.88
C PRO A 275 -7.47 -19.59 22.06
N VAL A 276 -6.99 -20.68 21.46
CA VAL A 276 -5.54 -20.99 21.43
C VAL A 276 -4.77 -19.88 20.71
N HIS A 277 -5.36 -19.25 19.69
CA HIS A 277 -4.75 -18.19 18.90
C HIS A 277 -4.98 -16.78 19.48
N LEU A 278 -5.69 -16.64 20.62
CA LEU A 278 -6.01 -15.34 21.21
C LEU A 278 -4.76 -14.62 21.77
N ALA A 279 -3.81 -15.40 22.28
CA ALA A 279 -2.58 -14.90 22.92
C ALA A 279 -1.43 -15.87 22.63
N GLU A 280 -1.07 -15.97 21.36
CA GLU A 280 0.00 -16.86 20.90
C GLU A 280 1.36 -16.48 21.47
N LEU A 281 2.25 -17.47 21.55
CA LEU A 281 3.67 -17.21 21.73
C LEU A 281 4.21 -16.42 20.53
N THR A 282 5.31 -15.69 20.74
CA THR A 282 6.03 -15.12 19.60
C THR A 282 6.48 -16.25 18.65
N PRO A 283 6.67 -15.98 17.35
CA PRO A 283 7.12 -17.00 16.41
C PRO A 283 8.40 -17.73 16.87
N SER A 284 9.38 -17.01 17.42
CA SER A 284 10.62 -17.59 17.95
C SER A 284 10.38 -18.44 19.20
N ASP A 285 9.57 -17.98 20.16
CA ASP A 285 9.28 -18.74 21.39
C ASP A 285 8.51 -20.04 21.08
N TYR A 286 7.56 -19.97 20.15
CA TYR A 286 6.82 -21.14 19.66
C TYR A 286 7.76 -22.13 18.99
N ALA A 287 8.60 -21.65 18.07
CA ALA A 287 9.55 -22.47 17.33
C ALA A 287 10.54 -23.19 18.26
N GLN A 288 11.11 -22.48 19.25
CA GLN A 288 12.00 -23.05 20.26
C GLN A 288 11.32 -24.19 21.05
N LYS A 289 10.07 -23.99 21.46
CA LYS A 289 9.30 -25.04 22.16
C LYS A 289 9.00 -26.24 21.25
N LEU A 290 8.74 -26.02 19.98
CA LEU A 290 8.44 -27.10 19.05
C LEU A 290 9.68 -27.97 18.78
N VAL A 291 10.86 -27.35 18.57
CA VAL A 291 12.09 -28.12 18.35
C VAL A 291 12.54 -28.89 19.61
N GLU A 292 12.26 -28.38 20.81
CA GLU A 292 12.43 -29.14 22.06
C GLU A 292 11.60 -30.45 22.04
N TYR A 293 10.40 -30.43 21.46
CA TYR A 293 9.55 -31.62 21.34
C TYR A 293 9.98 -32.57 20.21
N PHE A 294 10.56 -32.04 19.13
CA PHE A 294 11.15 -32.86 18.08
C PHE A 294 12.38 -33.64 18.56
N GLY A 295 13.17 -33.03 19.46
CA GLY A 295 14.37 -33.62 20.06
C GLY A 295 15.58 -33.61 19.13
N ASP A 296 15.46 -34.16 17.91
CA ASP A 296 16.54 -34.19 16.90
C ASP A 296 16.11 -33.41 15.65
N THR A 297 16.60 -32.18 15.53
CA THR A 297 16.31 -31.29 14.39
C THR A 297 16.95 -31.77 13.09
N ASP A 298 18.06 -32.52 13.14
CA ASP A 298 18.69 -33.07 11.95
C ASP A 298 17.81 -34.17 11.35
N ALA A 299 17.22 -35.01 12.20
CA ALA A 299 16.25 -36.01 11.75
C ALA A 299 14.97 -35.38 11.17
N VAL A 300 14.54 -34.21 11.67
CA VAL A 300 13.43 -33.45 11.08
C VAL A 300 13.84 -32.92 9.70
N LEU A 301 15.05 -32.38 9.57
CA LEU A 301 15.55 -31.84 8.32
C LEU A 301 15.71 -32.92 7.24
N GLU A 302 16.17 -34.12 7.59
CA GLU A 302 16.24 -35.24 6.63
C GLU A 302 14.84 -35.63 6.11
N LYS A 303 13.82 -35.63 6.97
CA LYS A 303 12.43 -35.83 6.51
C LYS A 303 11.95 -34.70 5.62
N ALA A 304 12.26 -33.45 5.97
CA ALA A 304 11.92 -32.31 5.13
C ALA A 304 12.59 -32.40 3.73
N LYS A 305 13.81 -32.95 3.63
CA LYS A 305 14.45 -33.24 2.33
C LYS A 305 13.71 -34.34 1.55
N GLU A 306 13.22 -35.38 2.23
CA GLU A 306 12.37 -36.40 1.60
C GLU A 306 11.06 -35.81 1.07
N ASP A 307 10.42 -34.91 1.84
CA ASP A 307 9.19 -34.23 1.45
C ASP A 307 9.43 -33.24 0.30
N PHE A 308 10.58 -32.56 0.30
CA PHE A 308 11.03 -31.73 -0.82
C PHE A 308 11.15 -32.55 -2.11
N ALA A 309 11.75 -33.75 -2.03
CA ALA A 309 11.88 -34.65 -3.18
C ALA A 309 10.53 -35.16 -3.71
N LYS A 310 9.46 -35.14 -2.89
CA LYS A 310 8.08 -35.45 -3.30
C LYS A 310 7.34 -34.25 -3.88
N GLY A 311 7.92 -33.04 -3.79
CA GLY A 311 7.29 -31.80 -4.24
C GLY A 311 6.38 -31.13 -3.22
N GLU A 312 6.49 -31.47 -1.94
CA GLU A 312 5.66 -30.91 -0.86
C GLU A 312 6.19 -29.55 -0.38
N TYR A 313 6.51 -28.65 -1.31
CA TYR A 313 7.29 -27.44 -1.07
C TYR A 313 6.69 -26.51 -0.01
N GLN A 314 5.37 -26.36 0.03
CA GLN A 314 4.70 -25.51 1.02
C GLN A 314 4.91 -26.04 2.45
N TRP A 315 4.83 -27.35 2.64
CA TRP A 315 5.10 -27.97 3.94
C TRP A 315 6.57 -27.86 4.32
N VAL A 316 7.47 -28.14 3.37
CA VAL A 316 8.92 -28.01 3.58
C VAL A 316 9.25 -26.59 4.05
N ALA A 317 8.77 -25.56 3.35
CA ALA A 317 8.99 -24.17 3.73
C ALA A 317 8.52 -23.87 5.17
N GLN A 318 7.33 -24.35 5.56
CA GLN A 318 6.78 -24.14 6.91
C GLN A 318 7.64 -24.81 7.99
N ILE A 319 7.97 -26.09 7.83
CA ILE A 319 8.74 -26.82 8.85
C ILE A 319 10.17 -26.30 8.96
N THR A 320 10.82 -25.99 7.83
CA THR A 320 12.18 -25.44 7.86
C THR A 320 12.21 -24.00 8.37
N ASN A 321 11.19 -23.18 8.09
CA ASN A 321 11.10 -21.84 8.67
C ASN A 321 10.93 -21.91 10.19
N THR A 322 10.21 -22.91 10.71
CA THR A 322 10.16 -23.15 12.16
C THR A 322 11.54 -23.46 12.72
N LEU A 323 12.36 -24.27 12.03
CA LEU A 323 13.75 -24.51 12.44
C LEU A 323 14.60 -23.24 12.42
N VAL A 324 14.45 -22.39 11.39
CA VAL A 324 15.15 -21.09 11.27
C VAL A 324 14.75 -20.13 12.40
N PHE A 325 13.48 -20.05 12.76
CA PHE A 325 13.01 -19.20 13.86
C PHE A 325 13.46 -19.71 15.24
N ALA A 326 13.70 -21.01 15.38
CA ALA A 326 14.28 -21.60 16.59
C ALA A 326 15.80 -21.37 16.67
N ASP A 327 16.51 -21.49 15.55
CA ASP A 327 17.95 -21.33 15.42
C ASP A 327 18.31 -20.65 14.07
N PRO A 328 18.48 -19.31 14.04
CA PRO A 328 18.77 -18.57 12.81
C PRO A 328 20.17 -18.84 12.23
N GLU A 329 21.06 -19.51 12.98
CA GLU A 329 22.38 -19.93 12.50
C GLU A 329 22.35 -21.30 11.80
N ASN A 330 21.21 -22.02 11.85
CA ASN A 330 21.03 -23.30 11.18
C ASN A 330 20.99 -23.12 9.64
N THR A 331 22.17 -23.14 9.05
CA THR A 331 22.38 -22.88 7.62
C THR A 331 21.70 -23.91 6.73
N ASP A 332 21.66 -25.18 7.14
CA ASP A 332 21.01 -26.23 6.34
C ASP A 332 19.48 -26.06 6.31
N ALA A 333 18.87 -25.65 7.42
CA ALA A 333 17.46 -25.28 7.47
C ALA A 333 17.16 -24.04 6.63
N ARG A 334 18.02 -23.00 6.70
CA ARG A 334 17.89 -21.79 5.86
C ARG A 334 17.91 -22.14 4.38
N TYR A 335 18.86 -22.96 3.94
CA TYR A 335 19.00 -23.33 2.54
C TYR A 335 17.85 -24.21 2.05
N LEU A 336 17.42 -25.20 2.83
CA LEU A 336 16.27 -26.01 2.42
C LEU A 336 14.96 -25.19 2.38
N CYS A 337 14.79 -24.25 3.32
CA CYS A 337 13.69 -23.29 3.28
C CYS A 337 13.75 -22.43 2.01
N ALA A 338 14.93 -21.91 1.68
CA ALA A 338 15.13 -21.11 0.48
C ALA A 338 14.82 -21.90 -0.81
N ASP A 339 15.26 -23.16 -0.89
CA ASP A 339 14.98 -24.03 -2.03
C ASP A 339 13.47 -24.30 -2.18
N ALA A 340 12.77 -24.54 -1.06
CA ALA A 340 11.32 -24.75 -1.07
C ALA A 340 10.55 -23.49 -1.50
N LEU A 341 10.91 -22.33 -0.96
CA LEU A 341 10.33 -21.03 -1.36
C LEU A 341 10.64 -20.73 -2.82
N GLU A 342 11.84 -21.03 -3.32
CA GLU A 342 12.19 -20.85 -4.72
C GLU A 342 11.32 -21.69 -5.65
N GLN A 343 11.05 -22.96 -5.31
CA GLN A 343 10.12 -23.80 -6.08
C GLN A 343 8.68 -23.26 -6.05
N LEU A 344 8.21 -22.76 -4.91
CA LEU A 344 6.90 -22.09 -4.82
C LEU A 344 6.87 -20.83 -5.69
N GLY A 345 7.95 -20.04 -5.71
CA GLY A 345 8.09 -18.88 -6.58
C GLY A 345 8.08 -19.23 -8.07
N TYR A 346 8.60 -20.39 -8.45
CA TYR A 346 8.54 -20.89 -9.83
C TYR A 346 7.14 -21.38 -10.24
N GLN A 347 6.33 -21.83 -9.28
CA GLN A 347 4.95 -22.26 -9.52
C GLN A 347 3.93 -21.13 -9.45
N ALA A 348 4.28 -20.01 -8.82
CA ALA A 348 3.39 -18.87 -8.65
C ALA A 348 3.05 -18.19 -9.98
N GLU A 349 1.75 -18.12 -10.30
CA GLU A 349 1.24 -17.32 -11.42
C GLU A 349 1.27 -15.81 -11.10
N SER A 350 1.04 -15.45 -9.83
CA SER A 350 1.14 -14.07 -9.34
C SER A 350 2.59 -13.60 -9.30
N GLY A 351 2.88 -12.53 -10.04
CA GLY A 351 4.18 -11.88 -10.02
C GLY A 351 4.58 -11.38 -8.62
N PRO A 352 3.68 -10.76 -7.85
CA PRO A 352 3.89 -10.47 -6.42
C PRO A 352 4.27 -11.67 -5.56
N TRP A 353 3.58 -12.81 -5.71
CA TRP A 353 3.89 -14.01 -4.92
C TRP A 353 5.24 -14.59 -5.31
N ARG A 354 5.50 -14.72 -6.62
CA ARG A 354 6.81 -15.12 -7.14
C ARG A 354 7.92 -14.26 -6.54
N SER A 355 7.75 -12.94 -6.58
CA SER A 355 8.75 -12.00 -6.10
C SER A 355 8.98 -12.13 -4.59
N ALA A 356 7.91 -12.26 -3.80
CA ALA A 356 8.02 -12.43 -2.36
C ALA A 356 8.74 -13.73 -1.98
N TYR A 357 8.41 -14.84 -2.64
CA TYR A 357 9.08 -16.13 -2.44
C TYR A 357 10.57 -16.09 -2.79
N LEU A 358 10.91 -15.53 -3.96
CA LEU A 358 12.30 -15.46 -4.42
C LEU A 358 13.14 -14.47 -3.59
N CYS A 359 12.56 -13.36 -3.14
CA CYS A 359 13.23 -12.45 -2.20
C CYS A 359 13.52 -13.13 -0.86
N ALA A 360 12.55 -13.88 -0.31
CA ALA A 360 12.74 -14.64 0.91
C ALA A 360 13.87 -15.68 0.77
N ALA A 361 13.88 -16.42 -0.35
CA ALA A 361 14.95 -17.37 -0.67
C ALA A 361 16.33 -16.69 -0.80
N GLN A 362 16.38 -15.51 -1.41
CA GLN A 362 17.61 -14.73 -1.54
C GLN A 362 18.15 -14.31 -0.16
N GLU A 363 17.30 -13.82 0.75
CA GLU A 363 17.74 -13.35 2.07
C GLU A 363 18.12 -14.51 2.99
N LEU A 364 17.43 -15.65 2.92
CA LEU A 364 17.85 -16.85 3.64
C LEU A 364 19.24 -17.32 3.22
N ARG A 365 19.58 -17.19 1.93
CA ARG A 365 20.89 -17.59 1.37
C ARG A 365 22.01 -16.57 1.61
N ASN A 366 21.70 -15.27 1.66
CA ASN A 366 22.71 -14.21 1.61
C ASN A 366 22.65 -13.21 2.77
N GLY A 367 21.65 -13.31 3.64
CA GLY A 367 21.29 -12.31 4.64
C GLY A 367 20.45 -11.16 4.08
N THR A 368 19.91 -10.34 4.98
CA THR A 368 19.07 -9.19 4.63
C THR A 368 19.80 -8.19 3.74
N ASN A 369 19.16 -7.81 2.63
CA ASN A 369 19.71 -6.79 1.73
C ASN A 369 19.60 -5.39 2.37
N THR A 370 20.71 -4.67 2.41
CA THR A 370 20.83 -3.34 3.02
C THR A 370 21.18 -2.24 2.00
N ASP A 371 21.06 -2.52 0.71
CA ASP A 371 21.29 -1.56 -0.38
C ASP A 371 20.07 -0.66 -0.60
N ASP A 372 20.25 0.64 -0.34
CA ASP A 372 19.22 1.67 -0.56
C ASP A 372 18.72 1.71 -2.01
N ALA A 373 19.54 1.31 -3.00
CA ALA A 373 19.16 1.28 -4.41
C ALA A 373 18.12 0.19 -4.75
N THR A 374 17.88 -0.73 -3.83
CA THR A 374 16.86 -1.78 -3.96
C THR A 374 15.57 -1.45 -3.22
N ARG A 375 15.51 -0.32 -2.51
CA ARG A 375 14.33 0.08 -1.75
C ARG A 375 13.47 1.07 -2.54
N SER A 376 12.15 0.91 -2.44
CA SER A 376 11.22 1.89 -3.00
C SER A 376 11.23 3.18 -2.15
N SER A 377 11.40 4.34 -2.79
CA SER A 377 11.31 5.65 -2.13
C SER A 377 9.87 6.19 -2.24
N GLY A 378 9.02 5.84 -1.28
CA GLY A 378 7.58 6.16 -1.32
C GLY A 378 7.19 7.60 -0.97
N ASN A 379 8.06 8.37 -0.30
CA ASN A 379 7.59 9.59 0.38
C ASN A 379 7.66 10.87 -0.46
N GLY A 380 8.51 10.89 -1.51
CA GLY A 380 8.65 11.99 -2.48
C GLY A 380 8.47 13.41 -1.92
N ASP A 381 7.80 14.25 -2.70
CA ASP A 381 7.37 15.59 -2.26
C ASP A 381 6.09 15.53 -1.40
N VAL A 382 5.36 14.41 -1.34
CA VAL A 382 4.04 14.29 -0.66
C VAL A 382 4.13 14.77 0.80
N PHE A 383 5.23 14.45 1.47
CA PHE A 383 5.50 14.88 2.85
C PHE A 383 5.49 16.42 3.05
N LEU A 384 5.87 17.19 2.02
CA LEU A 384 5.87 18.66 2.06
C LEU A 384 4.47 19.26 1.93
N HIS A 385 3.50 18.49 1.43
CA HIS A 385 2.12 18.94 1.18
C HIS A 385 1.17 18.60 2.34
N MET A 386 1.62 17.87 3.35
CA MET A 386 0.81 17.53 4.52
C MET A 386 0.20 18.78 5.19
N THR A 387 -1.06 18.67 5.60
CA THR A 387 -1.72 19.70 6.42
C THR A 387 -1.19 19.65 7.86
N PRO A 388 -1.36 20.71 8.67
CA PRO A 388 -0.93 20.66 10.07
C PRO A 388 -1.54 19.49 10.85
N ASP A 389 -2.82 19.18 10.61
CA ASP A 389 -3.53 18.03 11.20
C ASP A 389 -2.77 16.72 10.93
N MET A 390 -2.42 16.47 9.66
CA MET A 390 -1.67 15.27 9.26
C MET A 390 -0.27 15.22 9.88
N ILE A 391 0.40 16.38 10.03
CA ILE A 391 1.74 16.43 10.62
C ILE A 391 1.68 16.11 12.12
N LEU A 392 0.65 16.58 12.82
CA LEU A 392 0.46 16.28 14.24
C LEU A 392 0.12 14.81 14.49
N ASP A 393 -0.75 14.22 13.67
CA ASP A 393 -0.99 12.76 13.67
C ASP A 393 0.32 11.99 13.44
N TYR A 394 1.07 12.39 12.41
CA TYR A 394 2.34 11.75 12.06
C TYR A 394 3.40 11.91 13.16
N LEU A 395 3.51 13.08 13.78
CA LEU A 395 4.38 13.28 14.93
C LEU A 395 4.03 12.33 16.08
N GLY A 396 2.73 12.17 16.37
CA GLY A 396 2.25 11.21 17.37
C GLY A 396 2.71 9.78 17.13
N ILE A 397 2.81 9.34 15.86
CA ILE A 397 3.28 7.99 15.48
C ILE A 397 4.75 7.77 15.87
N PHE A 398 5.60 8.81 15.87
CA PHE A 398 7.03 8.68 16.19
C PHE A 398 7.38 8.85 17.65
N VAL A 399 6.47 9.35 18.48
CA VAL A 399 6.77 9.54 19.90
C VAL A 399 6.78 8.18 20.59
N ASP A 400 7.97 7.74 21.00
CA ASP A 400 8.14 6.54 21.81
C ASP A 400 7.92 6.91 23.29
N THR A 401 6.74 6.53 23.79
CA THR A 401 6.30 6.82 25.16
C THR A 401 7.19 6.18 26.23
N THR A 402 8.06 5.22 25.88
CA THR A 402 8.96 4.56 26.82
C THR A 402 10.25 5.34 27.07
N LYS A 403 10.68 6.18 26.12
CA LYS A 403 11.88 7.03 26.26
C LYS A 403 11.71 8.09 27.33
N ILE A 404 10.52 8.69 27.41
CA ILE A 404 10.17 9.71 28.40
C ILE A 404 8.75 9.44 28.94
N PRO A 405 8.60 8.52 29.91
CA PRO A 405 7.29 8.07 30.40
C PRO A 405 6.41 9.17 31.03
N ASP A 406 7.03 10.24 31.52
CA ASP A 406 6.38 11.37 32.18
C ASP A 406 6.22 12.60 31.27
N LEU A 407 6.42 12.46 29.96
CA LEU A 407 6.28 13.56 28.99
C LEU A 407 4.85 14.08 28.99
N THR A 408 4.60 15.21 29.64
CA THR A 408 3.28 15.83 29.75
C THR A 408 3.44 17.35 29.74
N PHE A 409 2.71 18.02 28.85
CA PHE A 409 2.59 19.48 28.78
C PHE A 409 1.45 19.87 27.83
N THR A 410 1.01 21.11 27.87
CA THR A 410 0.10 21.73 26.91
C THR A 410 0.83 22.80 26.11
N ALA A 411 0.78 22.71 24.79
CA ALA A 411 1.34 23.69 23.88
C ALA A 411 0.25 24.36 23.04
N ASN A 412 0.27 25.69 22.95
CA ASN A 412 -0.39 26.40 21.87
C ASN A 412 0.51 26.37 20.63
N ILE A 413 -0.01 25.99 19.47
CA ILE A 413 0.70 26.03 18.20
C ILE A 413 0.01 27.07 17.32
N ILE A 414 0.73 28.11 16.96
CA ILE A 414 0.26 29.21 16.11
C ILE A 414 0.88 29.01 14.73
N LEU A 415 0.04 28.79 13.72
CA LEU A 415 0.42 28.61 12.32
C LEU A 415 -0.34 29.59 11.43
N PRO A 416 0.17 29.93 10.23
CA PRO A 416 -0.58 30.70 9.24
C PRO A 416 -1.95 30.09 8.89
N GLU A 417 -2.04 28.75 8.90
CA GLU A 417 -3.22 27.99 8.54
C GLU A 417 -4.27 27.88 9.67
N GLY A 418 -3.92 28.21 10.91
CA GLY A 418 -4.81 28.10 12.07
C GLY A 418 -4.08 27.77 13.37
N ASN A 419 -4.78 27.94 14.49
CA ASN A 419 -4.23 27.69 15.83
C ASN A 419 -4.61 26.29 16.33
N TYR A 420 -3.72 25.67 17.09
CA TYR A 420 -3.95 24.36 17.71
C TYR A 420 -3.58 24.39 19.18
N VAL A 421 -4.31 23.60 19.98
CA VAL A 421 -3.85 23.21 21.32
C VAL A 421 -3.37 21.77 21.25
N LEU A 422 -2.07 21.54 21.45
CA LEU A 422 -1.47 20.22 21.59
C LEU A 422 -1.35 19.87 23.08
N ARG A 423 -2.06 18.83 23.50
CA ARG A 423 -1.97 18.25 24.85
C ARG A 423 -1.16 16.97 24.75
N VAL A 424 0.07 17.01 25.26
CA VAL A 424 0.90 15.82 25.39
C VAL A 424 0.63 15.22 26.76
N LYS A 425 0.21 13.96 26.79
CA LYS A 425 -0.11 13.23 28.02
C LYS A 425 0.64 11.91 28.03
N ASN A 426 1.66 11.79 28.88
CA ASN A 426 2.53 10.60 28.96
C ASN A 426 3.08 10.18 27.59
N GLY A 427 3.52 11.15 26.79
CA GLY A 427 4.02 10.97 25.43
C GLY A 427 2.94 10.79 24.35
N VAL A 428 1.66 10.67 24.71
CA VAL A 428 0.56 10.63 23.74
C VAL A 428 0.19 12.05 23.32
N LEU A 429 0.17 12.31 22.01
CA LEU A 429 -0.18 13.61 21.45
C LEU A 429 -1.67 13.65 21.14
N LEU A 430 -2.37 14.64 21.69
CA LEU A 430 -3.77 14.94 21.42
C LEU A 430 -3.85 16.39 20.98
N TYR A 431 -4.59 16.72 19.93
CA TYR A 431 -4.73 18.12 19.52
C TYR A 431 -6.18 18.53 19.31
N GLN A 432 -6.40 19.83 19.49
CA GLN A 432 -7.66 20.49 19.17
C GLN A 432 -7.36 21.63 18.20
N LYS A 433 -8.01 21.59 17.04
CA LYS A 433 -7.94 22.62 16.00
C LYS A 433 -8.78 23.85 16.40
N ASP A 434 -8.37 25.01 15.89
CA ASP A 434 -9.04 26.31 16.05
C ASP A 434 -9.24 26.70 17.53
N ALA A 435 -8.25 26.37 18.35
CA ALA A 435 -8.28 26.60 19.79
C ALA A 435 -6.95 27.17 20.30
N GLN A 436 -7.03 27.85 21.45
CA GLN A 436 -5.89 28.22 22.28
C GLN A 436 -6.24 27.97 23.74
N ASP A 437 -5.26 27.59 24.53
CA ASP A 437 -5.37 27.38 25.96
C ASP A 437 -4.62 28.52 26.69
N PRO A 438 -5.31 29.38 27.46
CA PRO A 438 -4.65 30.49 28.16
C PRO A 438 -3.67 30.01 29.24
N ASP A 439 -3.80 28.75 29.68
CA ASP A 439 -2.96 28.12 30.69
C ASP A 439 -1.93 27.15 30.05
N ALA A 440 -1.68 27.25 28.75
CA ALA A 440 -0.65 26.44 28.09
C ALA A 440 0.73 26.67 28.69
N ASP A 441 1.48 25.59 28.91
CA ASP A 441 2.85 25.63 29.44
C ASP A 441 3.81 26.32 28.46
N VAL A 442 3.51 26.22 27.16
CA VAL A 442 4.34 26.77 26.08
C VAL A 442 3.49 27.21 24.89
N THR A 443 3.97 28.20 24.14
CA THR A 443 3.43 28.61 22.84
C THR A 443 4.52 28.52 21.78
N TRP A 444 4.21 27.89 20.65
CA TRP A 444 5.06 27.77 19.49
C TRP A 444 4.48 28.56 18.32
N ASN A 445 5.16 29.62 17.90
CA ASN A 445 4.85 30.31 16.66
C ASN A 445 5.72 29.73 15.55
N THR A 446 5.09 29.13 14.53
CA THR A 446 5.81 28.38 13.50
C THR A 446 5.03 28.30 12.19
N LYS A 447 5.53 27.48 11.27
CA LYS A 447 4.90 27.08 10.00
C LYS A 447 4.96 25.56 9.89
N ARG A 448 4.25 24.97 8.93
CA ARG A 448 4.27 23.50 8.67
C ARG A 448 5.69 22.91 8.67
N ALA A 449 6.64 23.57 7.99
CA ALA A 449 8.03 23.12 7.95
C ALA A 449 8.72 23.04 9.33
N GLY A 450 8.33 23.86 10.31
CA GLY A 450 8.83 23.74 11.68
C GLY A 450 8.31 22.49 12.38
N LEU A 451 7.02 22.17 12.24
CA LEU A 451 6.46 20.91 12.76
C LEU A 451 7.11 19.68 12.10
N LEU A 452 7.33 19.71 10.79
CA LEU A 452 8.06 18.65 10.08
C LEU A 452 9.49 18.50 10.61
N ALA A 453 10.16 19.60 10.97
CA ALA A 453 11.50 19.56 11.55
C ALA A 453 11.53 18.85 12.91
N VAL A 454 10.47 18.96 13.72
CA VAL A 454 10.32 18.19 14.97
C VAL A 454 10.23 16.69 14.67
N VAL A 455 9.39 16.30 13.71
CA VAL A 455 9.26 14.90 13.27
C VAL A 455 10.59 14.34 12.78
N GLN A 456 11.34 15.13 12.01
CA GLN A 456 12.65 14.75 11.48
C GLN A 456 13.78 14.82 12.51
N LYS A 457 13.48 15.28 13.74
CA LYS A 457 14.46 15.55 14.79
C LYS A 457 15.60 16.48 14.32
N ASN A 458 15.28 17.44 13.44
CA ASN A 458 16.24 18.38 12.88
C ASN A 458 16.36 19.64 13.76
N ALA A 459 17.33 19.64 14.68
CA ALA A 459 17.52 20.72 15.65
C ALA A 459 17.80 22.09 15.01
N GLU A 460 18.54 22.13 13.89
CA GLU A 460 18.85 23.39 13.20
C GLU A 460 17.59 24.03 12.62
N ASN A 461 16.76 23.25 11.93
CA ASN A 461 15.50 23.73 11.38
C ASN A 461 14.49 24.06 12.48
N VAL A 462 14.45 23.28 13.57
CA VAL A 462 13.60 23.61 14.72
C VAL A 462 13.97 24.99 15.29
N ALA A 463 15.25 25.23 15.56
CA ALA A 463 15.71 26.52 16.10
C ALA A 463 15.47 27.69 15.13
N ALA A 464 15.50 27.44 13.81
CA ALA A 464 15.27 28.46 12.80
C ALA A 464 13.79 28.74 12.51
N LEU A 465 12.89 27.77 12.77
CA LEU A 465 11.50 27.81 12.30
C LEU A 465 10.47 27.81 13.42
N ILE A 466 10.85 27.54 14.67
CA ILE A 466 9.96 27.55 15.82
C ILE A 466 10.43 28.63 16.79
N GLU A 467 9.61 29.68 16.93
CA GLU A 467 9.74 30.64 18.02
C GLU A 467 8.91 30.14 19.21
N GLN A 468 9.54 30.09 20.39
CA GLN A 468 8.96 29.50 21.58
C GLN A 468 8.85 30.51 22.71
N GLU A 469 7.68 30.59 23.33
CA GLU A 469 7.39 31.39 24.53
C GLU A 469 6.83 30.49 25.63
N GLY A 470 7.29 30.63 26.88
CA GLY A 470 6.88 29.77 28.00
C GLY A 470 7.98 28.78 28.43
N ASP A 471 7.62 27.56 28.80
CA ASP A 471 8.59 26.54 29.24
C ASP A 471 9.48 26.06 28.08
N GLU A 472 10.75 26.47 28.10
CA GLU A 472 11.78 26.12 27.11
C GLU A 472 12.05 24.62 26.98
N THR A 473 11.73 23.82 28.00
CA THR A 473 12.07 22.39 28.04
C THR A 473 11.11 21.51 27.24
N CYS A 474 9.88 21.96 26.99
CA CYS A 474 8.81 21.16 26.37
C CYS A 474 9.21 20.60 25.00
N LEU A 475 9.74 21.46 24.12
CA LEU A 475 10.10 21.09 22.74
C LEU A 475 11.28 20.13 22.70
N THR A 476 12.33 20.37 23.50
CA THR A 476 13.49 19.48 23.61
C THR A 476 13.07 18.09 24.10
N ARG A 477 12.25 18.02 25.16
CA ARG A 477 11.75 16.73 25.67
C ARG A 477 10.90 16.01 24.63
N LEU A 478 10.04 16.72 23.89
CA LEU A 478 9.29 16.12 22.79
C LEU A 478 10.23 15.52 21.73
N MET A 479 11.22 16.29 21.27
CA MET A 479 12.21 15.82 20.30
C MET A 479 13.03 14.61 20.78
N ASP A 480 13.35 14.55 22.08
CA ASP A 480 14.05 13.42 22.68
C ASP A 480 13.21 12.13 22.64
N ALA A 481 11.88 12.25 22.77
CA ALA A 481 10.96 11.12 22.67
C ALA A 481 10.66 10.69 21.22
N VAL A 482 10.87 11.56 20.22
CA VAL A 482 10.70 11.22 18.79
C VAL A 482 11.74 10.17 18.35
N THR A 483 11.25 9.14 17.66
CA THR A 483 12.03 8.05 17.05
C THR A 483 12.26 8.28 15.56
N VAL A 484 13.42 7.89 15.05
CA VAL A 484 13.77 8.01 13.63
C VAL A 484 13.59 6.63 12.96
N THR A 485 12.40 6.31 12.46
CA THR A 485 12.13 4.94 11.97
C THR A 485 12.93 4.57 10.72
N SER A 486 13.52 5.54 10.00
CA SER A 486 14.41 5.25 8.87
C SER A 486 15.67 4.47 9.26
N GLU A 487 16.03 4.45 10.55
CA GLU A 487 17.09 3.58 11.09
C GLU A 487 16.71 2.09 11.05
N TYR A 488 15.42 1.77 10.98
CA TYR A 488 14.86 0.41 10.99
C TYR A 488 14.43 -0.07 9.60
N LYS A 489 14.84 0.61 8.52
CA LYS A 489 14.36 0.35 7.15
C LYS A 489 14.72 -1.04 6.58
N TYR A 490 15.58 -1.80 7.24
CA TYR A 490 16.03 -3.14 6.83
C TYR A 490 15.73 -4.21 7.90
N PHE A 491 14.57 -4.13 8.55
CA PHE A 491 14.16 -5.19 9.47
C PHE A 491 14.06 -6.56 8.76
N ASN A 492 14.39 -7.62 9.50
CA ASN A 492 14.29 -9.00 9.04
C ASN A 492 12.81 -9.38 8.80
N ILE A 493 12.56 -10.23 7.79
CA ILE A 493 11.20 -10.71 7.45
C ILE A 493 11.11 -12.23 7.60
N ILE A 494 12.05 -12.96 7.02
CA ILE A 494 12.02 -14.43 6.93
C ILE A 494 12.71 -15.16 8.09
N GLU A 495 13.32 -14.39 9.00
CA GLU A 495 14.03 -14.86 10.20
C GLU A 495 13.93 -13.81 11.34
N PRO A 496 14.20 -14.19 12.61
CA PRO A 496 14.05 -13.31 13.78
C PRO A 496 14.84 -11.99 13.74
#